data_AF-A0A923YRH9-F1
#
_entry.id   AF-A0A923YRH9-F1
#
_cell.length_a   1.000
_cell.length_b   1.000
_cell.length_c   1.000
_cell.angle_alpha   90.00
_cell.angle_beta   90.00
_cell.angle_gamma   90.00
#
_symmetry.space_group_name_H-M   'P 1'
#
loop_
_entity.id
_entity.type
_entity.pdbx_description
1 polymer ?
#
loop_
_entity_poly.entity_id
_entity_poly.type
_entity_poly.pdbx_seq_one_letter_code
_entity_poly.pdbx_strand_id
1 'polypeptide(L)'
;QYFNKNYELDQKAQLSIAVKNVKTKKTTLFDFLKTNTSFKVNLDGLEPGNYSLVVKERNSNSSYVSSFEILDFDIEKQFVNADFLKLQQLSQQTNGTTYLPNQIDQLTKQLISDENYKAIQKNVVTKSPLIDWIWLLVFIALCLSAEWFIRKYNGLL
;
A
#
# COMPACT_ATOMS: atom_id res chain seq x y z
N GLN A 1 -1.57 -15.42 38.52
CA GLN A 1 -2.28 -15.58 39.81
C GLN A 1 -1.21 -15.87 40.86
N TYR A 2 -1.40 -15.49 42.12
CA TYR A 2 -0.44 -15.74 43.20
C TYR A 2 -1.11 -16.52 44.32
N PHE A 3 -0.47 -17.60 44.75
CA PHE A 3 -0.93 -18.45 45.85
C PHE A 3 0.11 -18.41 46.97
N ASN A 4 -0.36 -18.30 48.22
CA ASN A 4 0.51 -18.37 49.39
C ASN A 4 1.03 -19.81 49.60
N LYS A 5 1.85 -20.04 50.63
CA LYS A 5 2.40 -21.37 50.95
C LYS A 5 1.35 -22.46 51.20
N ASN A 6 0.13 -22.06 51.55
CA ASN A 6 -1.00 -22.97 51.78
C ASN A 6 -1.85 -23.20 50.53
N TYR A 7 -1.39 -22.75 49.35
CA TYR A 7 -2.11 -22.80 48.08
C TYR A 7 -3.41 -21.98 48.06
N GLU A 8 -3.55 -21.00 48.96
CA GLU A 8 -4.69 -20.09 48.98
C GLU A 8 -4.37 -18.81 48.20
N LEU A 9 -5.37 -18.31 47.46
CA LEU A 9 -5.25 -17.04 46.74
C LEU A 9 -5.12 -15.90 47.73
N ASP A 10 -3.93 -15.31 47.84
CA ASP A 10 -3.71 -14.16 48.70
C ASP A 10 -4.03 -12.86 47.97
N GLN A 11 -5.22 -12.34 48.25
CA GLN A 11 -5.73 -11.09 47.71
C GLN A 11 -5.11 -9.81 48.32
N LYS A 12 -4.31 -9.94 49.38
CA LYS A 12 -3.60 -8.83 50.04
C LYS A 12 -2.12 -8.78 49.67
N ALA A 13 -1.62 -9.75 48.91
CA ALA A 13 -0.25 -9.79 48.43
C ALA A 13 0.09 -8.53 47.60
N GLN A 14 1.27 -7.96 47.86
CA GLN A 14 1.83 -6.87 47.07
C GLN A 14 2.97 -7.43 46.21
N LEU A 15 2.76 -7.45 44.90
CA LEU A 15 3.72 -7.96 43.93
C LEU A 15 4.38 -6.79 43.20
N SER A 16 5.70 -6.86 43.05
CA SER A 16 6.48 -5.99 42.17
C SER A 16 7.17 -6.81 41.10
N ILE A 17 7.38 -6.20 39.92
CA ILE A 17 8.11 -6.81 38.82
C ILE A 17 9.27 -5.90 38.40
N ALA A 18 10.46 -6.48 38.32
CA ALA A 18 11.63 -5.86 37.72
C ALA A 18 11.83 -6.46 36.33
N VAL A 19 11.77 -5.63 35.30
CA VAL A 19 11.96 -6.00 33.89
C VAL A 19 13.30 -5.46 33.42
N LYS A 20 14.19 -6.34 32.95
CA LYS A 20 15.54 -5.99 32.50
C LYS A 20 15.73 -6.34 31.04
N ASN A 21 16.08 -5.35 30.22
CA ASN A 21 16.46 -5.58 28.83
C ASN A 21 17.82 -6.30 28.78
N VAL A 22 17.91 -7.39 28.03
CA VAL A 22 19.12 -8.23 27.96
C VAL A 22 20.28 -7.52 27.27
N LYS A 23 19.99 -6.69 26.25
CA LYS A 23 20.99 -5.95 25.46
C LYS A 23 21.43 -4.66 26.16
N THR A 24 20.48 -3.78 26.51
CA THR A 24 20.81 -2.45 27.07
C THR A 24 21.08 -2.49 28.57
N LYS A 25 20.79 -3.62 29.24
CA LYS A 25 20.87 -3.79 30.71
C LYS A 25 19.99 -2.84 31.53
N LYS A 26 19.19 -1.98 30.88
CA LYS A 26 18.22 -1.10 31.54
C LYS A 26 17.20 -1.93 32.29
N THR A 27 16.99 -1.58 33.56
CA THR A 27 16.01 -2.23 34.43
C THR A 27 14.90 -1.23 34.75
N THR A 28 13.66 -1.64 34.52
CA THR A 28 12.45 -0.87 34.86
C THR A 28 11.65 -1.65 35.90
N LEU A 29 11.12 -0.93 36.88
CA LEU A 29 10.29 -1.49 37.95
C LEU A 29 8.84 -1.10 37.69
N PHE A 30 7.95 -2.07 37.81
CA PHE A 30 6.51 -1.85 37.74
C PHE A 30 5.84 -2.52 38.94
N ASP A 31 4.74 -1.94 39.38
CA ASP A 31 3.89 -2.52 40.41
C ASP A 31 2.69 -3.21 39.77
N PHE A 32 2.31 -4.36 40.33
CA PHE A 32 1.10 -5.04 39.87
C PHE A 32 -0.15 -4.34 40.37
N LEU A 33 -1.12 -4.19 39.47
CA LEU A 33 -2.49 -3.82 39.79
C LEU A 33 -3.31 -5.06 40.10
N LYS A 34 -4.05 -5.02 41.21
CA LYS A 34 -4.95 -6.09 41.62
C LYS A 34 -6.22 -6.09 40.76
N THR A 35 -6.63 -7.27 40.32
CA THR A 35 -7.96 -7.58 39.74
C THR A 35 -8.68 -8.60 40.64
N ASN A 36 -9.95 -8.94 40.37
CA ASN A 36 -10.75 -9.88 41.19
C ASN A 36 -10.07 -11.25 41.40
N THR A 37 -9.40 -11.80 40.39
CA THR A 37 -8.82 -13.15 40.42
C THR A 37 -7.34 -13.19 40.04
N SER A 38 -6.73 -12.05 39.72
CA SER A 38 -5.38 -11.99 39.18
C SER A 38 -4.69 -10.67 39.50
N PHE A 39 -3.37 -10.67 39.37
CA PHE A 39 -2.54 -9.47 39.36
C PHE A 39 -2.12 -9.21 37.92
N LYS A 40 -2.29 -7.97 37.45
CA LYS A 40 -1.93 -7.54 36.09
C LYS A 40 -0.99 -6.35 36.17
N VAL A 41 -0.08 -6.23 35.22
CA VAL A 41 0.84 -5.10 35.11
C VAL A 41 0.80 -4.61 33.67
N ASN A 42 0.86 -3.30 33.49
CA ASN A 42 1.01 -2.72 32.17
C ASN A 42 2.52 -2.53 31.90
N LEU A 43 3.01 -3.11 30.79
CA LEU A 43 4.40 -3.04 30.35
C LEU A 43 4.57 -2.15 29.11
N ASP A 44 3.62 -1.25 28.85
CA ASP A 44 3.67 -0.29 27.75
C ASP A 44 4.94 0.58 27.80
N GLY A 45 5.43 0.95 26.61
CA GLY A 45 6.61 1.80 26.45
C GLY A 45 7.96 1.07 26.50
N LEU A 46 7.96 -0.26 26.54
CA LEU A 46 9.19 -1.04 26.34
C LEU A 46 9.50 -1.17 24.84
N GLU A 47 10.75 -0.91 24.49
CA GLU A 47 11.24 -1.09 23.11
C GLU A 47 11.30 -2.58 22.72
N PRO A 48 11.28 -2.90 21.41
CA PRO A 48 11.47 -4.25 20.93
C PRO A 48 12.79 -4.88 21.40
N GLY A 49 12.73 -6.13 21.86
CA GLY A 49 13.90 -6.89 22.27
C GLY A 49 13.62 -7.97 23.31
N ASN A 50 14.70 -8.60 23.77
CA ASN A 50 14.66 -9.67 24.76
C ASN A 50 14.74 -9.12 26.18
N TYR A 51 13.83 -9.57 27.04
CA TYR A 51 13.70 -9.14 28.41
C TYR A 51 13.73 -10.33 29.38
N SER A 52 14.36 -10.11 30.52
CA SER A 52 14.26 -10.99 31.69
C SER A 52 13.45 -10.26 32.76
N LEU A 53 12.47 -10.95 33.34
CA LEU A 53 11.62 -10.43 34.41
C LEU A 53 11.85 -11.19 35.71
N VAL A 54 11.77 -10.46 36.82
CA VAL A 54 11.77 -11.01 38.17
C VAL A 54 10.57 -10.44 38.92
N VAL A 55 9.64 -11.31 39.29
CA VAL A 55 8.50 -10.96 40.15
C VAL A 55 8.89 -11.29 41.59
N LYS A 56 8.63 -10.35 42.50
CA LYS A 56 8.82 -10.53 43.94
C LYS A 56 7.54 -10.17 44.67
N GLU A 57 7.22 -10.93 45.71
CA GLU A 57 6.20 -10.53 46.67
C GLU A 57 6.86 -9.78 47.82
N ARG A 58 6.16 -8.81 48.42
CA ARG A 58 6.74 -7.89 49.40
C ARG A 58 6.95 -8.54 50.77
N ASN A 59 6.03 -9.40 51.20
CA ASN A 59 6.01 -9.97 52.55
C ASN A 59 6.67 -11.35 52.62
N SER A 60 6.79 -12.04 51.50
CA SER A 60 7.49 -13.31 51.35
C SER A 60 8.72 -13.12 50.50
N ASN A 61 9.80 -13.80 50.87
CA ASN A 61 11.02 -13.86 50.05
C ASN A 61 10.84 -14.72 48.77
N SER A 62 9.60 -14.94 48.34
CA SER A 62 9.28 -15.70 47.14
C SER A 62 9.57 -14.84 45.92
N SER A 63 10.34 -15.39 44.99
CA SER A 63 10.61 -14.73 43.71
C SER A 63 10.39 -15.70 42.56
N TYR A 64 9.93 -15.15 41.44
CA TYR A 64 9.70 -15.89 40.21
C TYR A 64 10.45 -15.20 39.08
N VAL A 65 11.16 -15.97 38.27
CA VAL A 65 11.99 -15.48 37.17
C VAL A 65 11.48 -16.04 35.86
N SER A 66 11.38 -15.19 34.84
CA SER A 66 11.00 -15.60 33.49
C SER A 66 11.67 -14.69 32.44
N SER A 67 11.48 -15.02 31.17
CA SER A 67 11.92 -14.22 30.04
C SER A 67 10.83 -14.13 28.99
N PHE A 68 10.82 -13.02 28.25
CA PHE A 68 9.93 -12.80 27.13
C PHE A 68 10.62 -11.91 26.08
N GLU A 69 10.11 -11.94 24.86
CA GLU A 69 10.58 -11.11 23.76
C GLU A 69 9.45 -10.19 23.31
N ILE A 70 9.77 -8.91 23.12
CA ILE A 70 8.90 -7.95 22.45
C ILE A 70 9.38 -7.87 21.01
N LEU A 71 8.52 -8.28 20.08
CA LEU A 71 8.79 -8.17 18.66
C LEU A 71 8.63 -6.72 18.20
N ASP A 72 9.38 -6.34 17.18
CA ASP A 72 9.22 -5.05 16.53
C ASP A 72 7.84 -4.97 15.87
N PHE A 73 7.06 -3.96 16.27
CA PHE A 73 5.69 -3.79 15.79
C PHE A 73 5.72 -2.93 14.53
N ASP A 74 5.77 -3.60 13.38
CA ASP A 74 5.70 -2.97 12.07
C ASP A 74 4.33 -3.23 11.43
N ILE A 75 3.47 -2.21 11.44
CA ILE A 75 2.09 -2.30 10.95
C ILE A 75 2.02 -2.71 9.48
N GLU A 76 3.05 -2.36 8.67
CA GLU A 76 3.10 -2.70 7.25
C GLU A 76 3.35 -4.21 7.05
N LYS A 77 4.05 -4.87 7.97
CA LYS A 77 4.30 -6.32 7.92
C LYS A 77 3.10 -7.15 8.37
N GLN A 78 2.16 -6.57 9.11
CA GLN A 78 0.97 -7.28 9.57
C GLN A 78 -0.12 -7.38 8.48
N PHE A 79 -0.13 -6.44 7.53
CA PHE A 79 -1.06 -6.41 6.40
C PHE A 79 -0.36 -6.71 5.07
N VAL A 80 0.26 -7.90 4.98
CA VAL A 80 0.90 -8.38 3.74
C VAL A 80 -0.09 -8.70 2.61
N ASN A 81 -1.38 -8.78 2.92
CA ASN A 81 -2.44 -9.08 1.94
C ASN A 81 -3.34 -7.88 1.74
N ALA A 82 -3.77 -7.67 0.49
CA ALA A 82 -4.78 -6.67 0.16
C ALA A 82 -6.10 -6.94 0.90
N ASP A 83 -6.75 -5.88 1.37
CA ASP A 83 -8.06 -5.95 2.03
C ASP A 83 -9.16 -6.23 1.00
N PHE A 84 -9.40 -7.52 0.75
CA PHE A 84 -10.39 -7.99 -0.23
C PHE A 84 -11.79 -7.43 0.04
N LEU A 85 -12.20 -7.33 1.31
CA LEU A 85 -13.53 -6.84 1.68
C LEU A 85 -13.72 -5.37 1.27
N LYS A 86 -12.73 -4.52 1.56
CA LYS A 86 -12.77 -3.10 1.15
C LYS A 86 -12.74 -2.96 -0.37
N LEU A 87 -11.90 -3.72 -1.06
CA LEU A 87 -11.80 -3.67 -2.52
C LEU A 87 -13.09 -4.15 -3.20
N GLN A 88 -13.70 -5.20 -2.67
CA GLN A 88 -14.98 -5.71 -3.15
C GLN A 88 -16.10 -4.68 -2.93
N GLN A 89 -16.13 -4.02 -1.77
CA GLN A 89 -17.09 -2.95 -1.49
C GLN A 89 -16.93 -1.77 -2.46
N LEU A 90 -15.69 -1.33 -2.71
CA LEU A 90 -15.39 -0.27 -3.68
C LEU A 90 -15.86 -0.66 -5.09
N SER A 91 -15.62 -1.90 -5.50
CA SER A 91 -16.05 -2.44 -6.79
C SER A 91 -17.57 -2.36 -6.92
N GLN A 92 -18.32 -2.80 -5.91
CA GLN A 92 -19.78 -2.70 -5.89
C GLN A 92 -20.28 -1.25 -5.96
N GLN A 93 -19.63 -0.31 -5.28
CA GLN A 93 -20.02 1.11 -5.29
C GLN A 93 -19.74 1.82 -6.62
N THR A 94 -18.76 1.33 -7.38
CA THR A 94 -18.35 1.90 -8.68
C THR A 94 -18.96 1.16 -9.87
N ASN A 95 -19.90 0.24 -9.63
CA ASN A 95 -20.44 -0.70 -10.64
C ASN A 95 -19.34 -1.53 -11.34
N GLY A 96 -18.20 -1.70 -10.68
CA GLY A 96 -17.12 -2.56 -11.13
C GLY A 96 -17.38 -4.03 -10.79
N THR A 97 -16.52 -4.89 -11.34
CA THR A 97 -16.49 -6.33 -11.04
C THR A 97 -15.12 -6.68 -10.44
N THR A 98 -15.12 -7.57 -9.44
CA THR A 98 -13.89 -8.02 -8.77
C THR A 98 -13.46 -9.37 -9.36
N TYR A 99 -12.18 -9.49 -9.71
CA TYR A 99 -11.60 -10.73 -10.23
C TYR A 99 -10.48 -11.21 -9.32
N LEU A 100 -10.49 -12.50 -9.01
CA LEU A 100 -9.41 -13.16 -8.30
C LEU A 100 -8.31 -13.63 -9.28
N PRO A 101 -7.10 -13.94 -8.81
CA PRO A 101 -5.99 -14.38 -9.67
C PRO A 101 -6.30 -15.62 -10.54
N ASN A 102 -7.27 -16.44 -10.14
CA ASN A 102 -7.74 -17.60 -10.91
C ASN A 102 -8.81 -17.27 -11.96
N GLN A 103 -9.23 -16.01 -12.09
CA GLN A 103 -10.31 -15.55 -12.98
C GLN A 103 -9.82 -14.63 -14.10
N ILE A 104 -8.51 -14.61 -14.37
CA ILE A 104 -7.91 -13.75 -15.41
C ILE A 104 -8.55 -14.00 -16.78
N ASP A 105 -8.84 -15.25 -17.14
CA ASP A 105 -9.50 -15.56 -18.41
C ASP A 105 -10.91 -14.94 -18.54
N GLN A 106 -11.64 -14.83 -17.43
CA GLN A 106 -12.96 -14.20 -17.39
C GLN A 106 -12.84 -12.68 -17.56
N LEU A 107 -11.85 -12.06 -16.91
CA LEU A 107 -11.53 -10.65 -17.07
C LEU A 107 -11.18 -10.34 -18.53
N THR A 108 -10.30 -11.12 -19.16
CA THR A 108 -9.91 -10.92 -20.56
C THR A 108 -11.12 -11.03 -21.50
N LYS A 109 -11.98 -12.03 -21.31
CA LYS A 109 -13.21 -12.17 -22.10
C LYS A 109 -14.13 -10.96 -21.95
N GLN A 110 -14.32 -10.46 -20.74
CA GLN A 110 -15.15 -9.28 -20.49
C GLN A 110 -14.60 -8.03 -21.19
N LEU A 111 -13.29 -7.79 -21.08
CA LEU A 111 -12.63 -6.64 -21.73
C LEU A 111 -12.74 -6.68 -23.26
N ILE A 112 -12.62 -7.87 -23.87
CA ILE A 112 -12.77 -8.02 -25.33
C ILE A 112 -14.23 -7.84 -25.77
N SER A 113 -15.18 -8.30 -24.96
CA SER A 113 -16.62 -8.19 -25.27
C SER A 113 -17.19 -6.79 -25.06
N ASP A 114 -16.52 -5.95 -24.28
CA ASP A 114 -17.02 -4.63 -23.93
C ASP A 114 -16.82 -3.64 -25.09
N GLU A 115 -17.95 -3.19 -25.64
CA GLU A 115 -17.99 -2.30 -26.80
C GLU A 115 -17.42 -0.90 -26.53
N ASN A 116 -17.23 -0.51 -25.27
CA ASN A 116 -16.63 0.76 -24.90
C ASN A 116 -15.11 0.79 -25.14
N TYR A 117 -14.46 -0.37 -25.23
CA TYR A 117 -13.01 -0.49 -25.50
C TYR A 117 -12.70 -0.67 -27.00
N LYS A 118 -13.67 -0.41 -27.89
CA LYS A 118 -13.43 -0.37 -29.34
C LYS A 118 -12.33 0.65 -29.64
N ALA A 119 -11.44 0.29 -30.56
CA ALA A 119 -10.38 1.19 -31.02
C ALA A 119 -11.01 2.48 -31.57
N ILE A 120 -10.83 3.59 -30.84
CA ILE A 120 -11.30 4.90 -31.29
C ILE A 120 -10.43 5.29 -32.48
N GLN A 121 -10.98 5.26 -33.69
CA GLN A 121 -10.27 5.75 -34.87
C GLN A 121 -10.20 7.28 -34.79
N LYS A 122 -9.08 7.79 -34.27
CA LYS A 122 -8.82 9.23 -34.21
C LYS A 122 -8.49 9.73 -35.61
N ASN A 123 -9.48 10.26 -36.32
CA ASN A 123 -9.25 10.96 -37.58
C ASN A 123 -8.45 12.23 -37.33
N VAL A 124 -7.15 12.20 -37.64
CA VAL A 124 -6.30 13.39 -37.64
C VAL A 124 -6.51 14.11 -38.97
N VAL A 125 -7.35 15.14 -38.98
CA VAL A 125 -7.54 15.99 -40.16
C VAL A 125 -6.37 16.97 -40.25
N THR A 126 -5.36 16.63 -41.04
CA THR A 126 -4.26 17.55 -41.36
C THR A 126 -4.69 18.51 -42.47
N LYS A 127 -4.88 19.79 -42.15
CA LYS A 127 -5.05 20.84 -43.16
C LYS A 127 -3.67 21.34 -43.58
N SER A 128 -3.10 20.76 -44.63
CA SER A 128 -1.87 21.31 -45.22
C SER A 128 -2.22 22.46 -46.17
N PRO A 129 -1.59 23.64 -46.04
CA PRO A 129 -1.73 24.71 -47.01
C PRO A 129 -1.32 24.25 -48.41
N LEU A 130 -2.09 24.63 -49.45
CA LEU A 130 -1.76 24.28 -50.84
C LEU A 130 -0.40 24.86 -51.29
N ILE A 131 0.03 25.97 -50.67
CA ILE A 131 1.30 26.63 -50.99
C ILE A 131 2.53 25.80 -50.60
N ASP A 132 2.41 24.87 -49.65
CA ASP A 132 3.51 23.97 -49.25
C ASP A 132 3.80 22.92 -50.32
N TRP A 133 2.92 22.77 -51.32
CA TRP A 133 3.08 21.79 -52.39
C TRP A 133 3.94 22.36 -53.52
N ILE A 134 5.26 22.30 -53.35
CA ILE A 134 6.24 22.93 -54.26
C ILE A 134 6.08 22.49 -55.73
N TRP A 135 5.58 21.28 -55.97
CA TRP A 135 5.27 20.76 -57.31
C TRP A 135 4.12 21.51 -57.99
N LEU A 136 3.11 21.96 -57.25
CA LEU A 136 2.04 22.81 -57.76
C LEU A 136 2.60 24.15 -58.25
N LEU A 137 3.53 24.73 -57.49
CA LEU A 137 4.20 25.98 -57.86
C LEU A 137 5.00 25.81 -59.15
N VAL A 138 5.77 24.73 -59.28
CA VAL A 138 6.51 24.41 -60.51
C VAL A 138 5.57 24.25 -61.71
N PHE A 139 4.43 23.58 -61.53
CA PHE A 139 3.43 23.42 -62.58
C PHE A 139 2.85 24.77 -63.05
N ILE A 140 2.47 25.64 -62.12
CA ILE A 140 1.97 26.99 -62.43
C ILE A 140 3.03 27.81 -63.17
N ALA A 141 4.28 27.79 -62.70
CA ALA A 141 5.40 28.48 -63.35
C ALA A 141 5.65 27.97 -64.77
N LEU A 142 5.51 26.65 -65.00
CA LEU A 142 5.62 26.04 -66.30
C LEU A 142 4.47 26.45 -67.24
N CYS A 143 3.23 26.48 -66.74
CA CYS A 143 2.09 26.98 -67.50
C CYS A 143 2.26 28.45 -67.92
N LEU A 144 2.68 29.31 -66.99
CA LEU A 144 2.98 30.73 -67.29
C LEU A 144 4.13 30.88 -68.29
N SER A 145 5.17 30.06 -68.17
CA SER A 145 6.30 30.06 -69.11
C SER A 145 5.87 29.59 -70.50
N ALA A 146 5.04 28.55 -70.57
CA ALA A 146 4.46 28.05 -71.81
C ALA A 146 3.54 29.10 -72.45
N GLU A 147 2.68 29.74 -71.67
CA GLU A 147 1.80 30.81 -72.15
C GLU A 147 2.61 31.97 -72.74
N TRP A 148 3.66 32.41 -72.03
CA TRP A 148 4.58 33.43 -72.54
C TRP A 148 5.27 32.99 -73.84
N PHE A 149 5.71 31.72 -73.93
CA PHE A 149 6.36 31.18 -75.12
C PHE A 149 5.40 31.10 -76.32
N ILE A 150 4.17 30.62 -76.12
CA ILE A 150 3.11 30.61 -77.15
C ILE A 150 2.84 32.04 -77.64
N ARG A 151 2.71 33.00 -76.72
CA ARG A 151 2.45 34.41 -77.06
C ARG A 151 3.60 35.03 -77.85
N LYS A 152 4.84 34.69 -77.51
CA LYS A 152 6.03 35.13 -78.26
C LYS A 152 6.10 34.49 -79.66
N TYR A 153 5.71 33.22 -79.80
CA TYR A 153 5.67 32.54 -81.09
C TYR A 153 4.55 33.07 -82.01
N ASN A 154 3.39 33.39 -81.45
CA ASN A 154 2.24 33.92 -82.20
C ASN A 154 2.30 35.44 -82.48
N GLY A 155 3.39 36.12 -82.13
CA GLY A 155 3.64 37.52 -82.52
C GLY A 155 2.79 38.58 -81.81
N LEU A 156 2.31 38.29 -80.59
CA LEU A 156 1.51 39.24 -79.77
C LEU A 156 2.37 40.06 -78.78
N LEU A 157 3.67 40.21 -79.08
CA LEU A 157 4.65 41.05 -78.38
C LEU A 157 5.60 41.68 -79.40
#